data_AF-A0A7K3BM82-F1
#
_entry.id   AF-A0A7K3BM82-F1
#
_cell.length_a   1.000
_cell.length_b   1.000
_cell.length_c   1.000
_cell.angle_alpha   90.00
_cell.angle_beta   90.00
_cell.angle_gamma   90.00
#
_symmetry.space_group_name_H-M   'P 1'
#
loop_
_entity.id
_entity.type
_entity.pdbx_description
1 polymer ?
#
loop_
_entity_poly.entity_id
_entity_poly.type
_entity_poly.pdbx_seq_one_letter_code
_entity_poly.pdbx_strand_id
1 'polypeptide(L)' 'MSDETPNPRYFTKEGESVQVVYNLRDATPYFDLGYEEVDEAAYLASLPAPANVSTVEGD' A
#
# COMPACT_ATOMS: atom_id res chain seq x y z
N MET A 1 -21.34 -7.13 -15.48
CA MET A 1 -20.83 -7.08 -14.10
C MET A 1 -19.71 -6.09 -14.15
N SER A 2 -19.93 -4.87 -13.63
CA SER A 2 -18.84 -3.91 -13.50
C SER A 2 -17.81 -4.57 -12.59
N ASP A 3 -16.61 -4.74 -13.10
CA ASP A 3 -15.46 -5.24 -12.34
C ASP A 3 -15.08 -4.14 -11.34
N GLU A 4 -15.92 -3.93 -10.33
CA GLU A 4 -15.63 -3.05 -9.20
C GLU A 4 -14.65 -3.79 -8.30
N THR A 5 -13.43 -3.96 -8.80
CA THR A 5 -12.30 -4.31 -7.96
C THR A 5 -12.30 -3.30 -6.82
N PRO A 6 -12.35 -3.76 -5.55
CA PRO A 6 -12.50 -2.86 -4.42
C PRO A 6 -11.35 -1.85 -4.44
N ASN A 7 -11.66 -0.56 -4.56
CA ASN A 7 -10.64 0.48 -4.72
C ASN A 7 -9.78 0.56 -3.44
N PRO A 8 -8.51 0.16 -3.49
CA PRO A 8 -7.63 0.23 -2.33
C PRO A 8 -7.25 1.68 -2.05
N ARG A 9 -7.19 2.05 -0.76
CA ARG A 9 -6.61 3.31 -0.30
C ARG A 9 -5.45 2.99 0.64
N TYR A 10 -4.36 3.73 0.48
CA TYR A 10 -3.10 3.46 1.17
C TYR A 10 -2.83 4.59 2.15
N PHE A 11 -2.58 4.25 3.42
CA PHE A 11 -2.37 5.22 4.49
C PHE A 11 -1.01 4.98 5.14
N THR A 12 -0.26 6.06 5.34
CA THR A 12 1.05 6.04 6.01
C THR A 12 1.06 6.96 7.22
N LYS A 13 1.94 6.68 8.17
CA LYS A 13 2.20 7.54 9.32
C LYS A 13 3.63 7.33 9.78
N GLU A 14 4.28 8.40 10.24
CA GLU A 14 5.68 8.34 10.67
C GLU A 14 5.87 7.27 11.77
N GLY A 15 6.83 6.37 11.55
CA GLY A 15 7.13 5.27 12.47
C GLY A 15 6.22 4.05 12.35
N GLU A 16 5.24 4.05 11.44
CA GLU A 16 4.32 2.94 11.19
C GLU A 16 4.45 2.39 9.77
N SER A 17 4.07 1.12 9.57
CA SER A 17 3.95 0.52 8.24
C SER A 17 2.72 1.05 7.50
N VAL A 18 2.76 1.04 6.16
CA VAL A 18 1.62 1.42 5.32
C VAL A 18 0.44 0.47 5.55
N GLN A 19 -0.76 1.03 5.69
CA GLN A 19 -2.02 0.30 5.80
C GLN A 19 -2.80 0.39 4.48
N VAL A 20 -3.24 -0.76 3.97
CA VAL A 20 -4.05 -0.85 2.75
C VAL A 20 -5.49 -1.16 3.15
N VAL A 21 -6.42 -0.27 2.80
CA VAL A 21 -7.83 -0.37 3.19
C VAL A 21 -8.71 -0.43 1.95
N TYR A 22 -9.54 -1.46 1.88
CA TYR A 22 -10.45 -1.69 0.76
C TYR A 22 -11.85 -1.17 1.08
N ASN A 23 -12.55 -0.62 0.07
CA ASN A 23 -13.94 -0.16 0.18
C ASN A 23 -14.18 0.91 1.27
N LEU A 24 -13.15 1.70 1.60
CA LEU A 24 -13.26 2.75 2.60
C LEU A 24 -14.09 3.92 2.07
N ARG A 25 -15.27 4.13 2.65
CA ARG A 25 -16.17 5.23 2.27
C ARG A 25 -15.72 6.59 2.79
N ASP A 26 -15.12 6.61 3.97
CA ASP A 26 -14.70 7.84 4.66
C ASP A 26 -13.31 7.65 5.26
N ALA A 27 -12.38 8.54 4.89
CA ALA A 27 -11.01 8.54 5.37
C ALA A 27 -10.76 9.53 6.52
N THR A 28 -11.78 10.32 6.91
CA THR A 28 -11.68 11.30 7.99
C THR A 28 -11.07 10.73 9.28
N PRO A 29 -11.45 9.51 9.75
CA PRO A 29 -10.83 8.94 10.94
C PRO A 29 -9.32 8.69 10.82
N TYR A 30 -8.83 8.37 9.62
CA TYR A 30 -7.39 8.17 9.39
C TYR A 30 -6.66 9.51 9.47
N PHE A 31 -7.21 10.56 8.86
CA PHE A 31 -6.64 11.91 8.93
C PHE A 31 -6.63 12.45 10.37
N ASP A 32 -7.70 12.24 11.15
CA ASP A 32 -7.78 12.63 12.57
C ASP A 32 -6.73 11.92 13.45
N LEU A 33 -6.34 10.70 13.05
CA LEU A 33 -5.29 9.92 13.72
C LEU A 33 -3.87 10.28 13.23
N GLY A 34 -3.76 11.23 12.29
CA GLY A 34 -2.49 11.69 11.73
C GLY A 34 -1.92 10.79 10.65
N TYR A 35 -2.74 9.94 10.01
CA TYR A 35 -2.33 9.22 8.81
C TYR A 35 -2.47 10.12 7.58
N GLU A 36 -1.56 9.93 6.64
CA GLU A 36 -1.56 10.57 5.33
C GLU A 36 -1.93 9.52 4.28
N GLU A 37 -2.79 9.90 3.33
CA GLU A 37 -3.10 9.04 2.20
C GLU A 37 -2.01 9.17 1.14
N VAL A 38 -1.55 8.02 0.62
CA VAL A 38 -0.54 7.96 -0.44
C VAL A 38 -1.12 7.26 -1.66
N ASP A 39 -0.66 7.67 -2.84
CA ASP A 39 -1.02 7.00 -4.08
C ASP A 39 -0.45 5.57 -4.12
N GLU A 40 -1.17 4.67 -4.78
CA GLU A 40 -0.72 3.28 -5.00
C GLU A 40 0.69 3.23 -5.58
N ALA A 41 0.98 4.09 -6.56
CA ALA A 41 2.30 4.14 -7.20
C ALA A 41 3.43 4.52 -6.22
N ALA A 42 3.14 5.43 -5.28
CA ALA A 42 4.11 5.81 -4.24
C ALA A 42 4.33 4.66 -3.25
N TYR A 43 3.26 3.96 -2.85
CA TYR A 43 3.38 2.75 -2.03
C TYR A 43 4.21 1.66 -2.72
N LEU A 44 3.90 1.33 -3.98
CA LEU A 44 4.63 0.31 -4.73
C LEU A 44 6.11 0.67 -4.92
N ALA A 45 6.42 1.96 -5.12
CA ALA A 45 7.80 2.44 -5.20
C ALA A 45 8.55 2.38 -3.85
N SER A 46 7.82 2.41 -2.73
CA SER A 46 8.40 2.28 -1.37
C SER A 46 8.74 0.84 -1.01
N LEU A 47 8.16 -0.15 -1.70
CA LEU A 47 8.43 -1.54 -1.44
C LEU A 47 9.88 -1.86 -1.82
N PRO A 48 10.58 -2.68 -1.02
CA PRO A 48 11.87 -3.20 -1.45
C PRO A 48 11.66 -3.87 -2.80
N ALA A 49 12.60 -3.65 -3.73
CA ALA A 49 12.59 -4.35 -5.01
C ALA A 49 12.33 -5.83 -4.71
N PRO A 50 11.36 -6.47 -5.40
CA PRO A 50 11.10 -7.88 -5.16
C PRO A 50 12.44 -8.57 -5.27
N ALA A 51 12.84 -9.28 -4.22
CA ALA A 51 14.09 -10.01 -4.25
C ALA A 51 14.01 -10.89 -5.48
N ASN A 52 14.75 -10.51 -6.54
CA ASN A 52 15.08 -11.44 -7.59
C ASN A 52 15.77 -12.55 -6.82
N VAL A 53 15.05 -13.63 -6.56
CA VAL A 53 15.68 -14.87 -6.17
C VAL A 53 16.45 -15.26 -7.41
N SER A 54 17.67 -14.72 -7.54
CA SER A 54 18.69 -15.30 -8.36
C SER A 54 18.82 -16.71 -7.80
N THR A 55 18.12 -17.65 -8.42
CA THR A 55 18.42 -19.06 -8.30
C THR A 55 19.89 -19.20 -8.64
N VAL A 56 20.71 -19.26 -7.59
CA VAL A 56 22.09 -19.67 -7.66
C VAL A 56 22.05 -21.19 -7.81
N GLU A 57 21.86 -21.65 -9.03
CA GLU A 57 22.37 -22.96 -9.46
C GLU A 57 23.68 -22.62 -10.17
N GLY A 58 24.85 -22.76 -9.57
CA GLY A 58 25.35 -23.99 -8.97
C GLY A 58 26.08 -24.74 -10.07
N ASP A 59 27.40 -24.50 -10.16
CA ASP A 59 28.40 -25.02 -11.10
C ASP A 59 28.23 -26.49 -11.51
#